data_AF-A0A351NUS5-F1
#
_entry.id   AF-A0A351NUS5-F1
#
_cell.length_a   1.000
_cell.length_b   1.000
_cell.length_c   1.000
_cell.angle_alpha   90.00
_cell.angle_beta   90.00
_cell.angle_gamma   90.00
#
_symmetry.space_group_name_H-M   'P 1'
#
loop_
_entity.id
_entity.type
_entity.pdbx_description
1 polymer ?
#
loop_
_entity_poly.entity_id
_entity_poly.type
_entity_poly.pdbx_seq_one_letter_code
_entity_poly.pdbx_strand_id
1 'polypeptide(L)' 'MTKNQTLLYLAIALSGVLGPILFPNYVQQMAVLWVMVLMASTWDITGGQMGYNSLGNITFFGVGMYV' A
#
# COMPACT_ATOMS: atom_id res chain seq x y z
N MET A 1 4.36 7.02 -19.31
CA MET A 1 3.97 5.65 -18.92
C MET A 1 3.95 4.80 -20.17
N THR A 2 4.63 3.66 -20.17
CA THR A 2 4.57 2.76 -21.33
C THR A 2 3.19 2.08 -21.38
N LYS A 3 2.74 1.68 -22.57
CA LYS A 3 1.42 1.04 -22.76
C LYS A 3 1.21 -0.18 -21.84
N ASN A 4 2.30 -0.92 -21.57
CA ASN A 4 2.30 -2.08 -20.67
C ASN A 4 2.13 -1.69 -19.19
N GLN A 5 2.76 -0.59 -18.75
CA GLN A 5 2.59 -0.10 -17.38
C GLN A 5 1.15 0.38 -17.15
N THR A 6 0.57 1.07 -18.12
CA THR A 6 -0.83 1.51 -18.06
C THR A 6 -1.78 0.32 -17.94
N LEU A 7 -1.56 -0.75 -18.73
CA LEU A 7 -2.34 -1.99 -18.64
C LEU A 7 -2.23 -2.61 -17.24
N LEU A 8 -1.03 -2.66 -16.67
CA LEU A 8 -0.76 -3.21 -15.34
C LEU A 8 -1.52 -2.47 -14.24
N TYR A 9 -1.48 -1.14 -14.24
CA TYR A 9 -2.21 -0.33 -13.26
C TYR A 9 -3.73 -0.48 -13.40
N LEU A 10 -4.22 -0.57 -14.63
CA LEU A 10 -5.64 -0.79 -14.90
C LEU A 10 -6.09 -2.16 -14.41
N ALA A 11 -5.27 -3.19 -14.58
CA ALA A 11 -5.53 -4.53 -14.06
C ALA A 11 -5.58 -4.56 -12.52
N ILE A 12 -4.67 -3.85 -11.84
CA ILE A 12 -4.66 -3.74 -10.37
C ILE A 12 -5.89 -2.96 -9.87
N ALA A 13 -6.26 -1.87 -10.54
CA ALA A 13 -7.44 -1.09 -10.17
C ALA A 13 -8.72 -1.91 -10.33
N LEU A 14 -8.86 -2.64 -11.45
CA LEU A 14 -9.99 -3.52 -11.68
C LEU A 14 -10.05 -4.66 -10.68
N SER A 15 -8.92 -5.29 -10.35
CA SER A 15 -8.90 -6.38 -9.37
C SER A 15 -9.25 -5.91 -7.96
N GLY A 16 -8.89 -4.68 -7.58
CA GLY A 16 -9.28 -4.06 -6.31
C GLY A 16 -10.79 -3.86 -6.17
N VAL A 17 -11.45 -3.43 -7.25
CA VAL A 17 -12.91 -3.18 -7.26
C VAL A 17 -13.71 -4.46 -7.46
N LEU A 18 -13.28 -5.32 -8.38
CA LEU A 18 -14.00 -6.55 -8.72
C LEU A 18 -13.72 -7.69 -7.75
N GLY A 19 -12.57 -7.71 -7.08
CA GLY A 19 -12.20 -8.76 -6.13
C GLY A 19 -13.27 -9.02 -5.05
N PRO A 20 -13.71 -8.00 -4.30
CA PRO A 20 -14.77 -8.14 -3.29
C PRO A 20 -16.11 -8.62 -3.86
N ILE A 21 -16.42 -8.28 -5.11
CA ILE A 21 -17.68 -8.63 -5.78
C ILE A 21 -17.66 -10.09 -6.24
N LEU A 22 -16.55 -10.54 -6.81
CA LEU A 22 -16.36 -11.93 -7.28
C LEU A 22 -16.18 -12.91 -6.12
N PHE A 23 -15.65 -12.44 -4.98
CA PHE A 23 -15.29 -13.26 -3.83
C PHE A 23 -15.84 -12.67 -2.51
N PRO A 24 -17.17 -12.66 -2.32
CA PRO A 24 -17.81 -12.00 -1.17
C PRO A 24 -17.42 -12.60 0.19
N ASN A 25 -17.03 -13.88 0.23
CA ASN A 25 -16.60 -14.54 1.47
C ASN A 25 -15.20 -14.10 1.95
N TYR A 26 -14.42 -13.43 1.10
CA TYR A 26 -13.03 -13.06 1.36
C TYR A 26 -12.82 -11.54 1.47
N VAL A 27 -13.90 -10.75 1.50
CA VAL A 27 -13.87 -9.29 1.54
C VAL A 27 -13.00 -8.76 2.68
N GLN A 28 -13.08 -9.34 3.87
CA GLN A 28 -12.27 -8.93 5.01
C GLN A 28 -10.77 -9.14 4.75
N GLN A 29 -10.39 -10.28 4.19
CA GLN A 29 -8.99 -10.60 3.89
C GLN A 29 -8.45 -9.67 2.80
N MET A 30 -9.26 -9.38 1.78
CA MET A 30 -8.91 -8.41 0.73
C MET A 30 -8.78 -6.99 1.27
N ALA A 31 -9.64 -6.57 2.19
CA ALA A 31 -9.53 -5.27 2.85
C ALA A 31 -8.23 -5.17 3.66
N VAL A 32 -7.88 -6.20 4.42
CA VAL A 32 -6.60 -6.26 5.16
C VAL A 32 -5.41 -6.21 4.20
N LEU A 33 -5.45 -6.93 3.08
CA LEU A 33 -4.41 -6.86 2.05
C LEU A 33 -4.22 -5.43 1.52
N TRP A 34 -5.31 -4.70 1.23
CA TRP A 34 -5.21 -3.30 0.78
C TRP A 34 -4.60 -2.38 1.84
N VAL A 35 -4.96 -2.56 3.11
CA VAL A 35 -4.34 -1.82 4.22
C VAL A 35 -2.84 -2.14 4.30
N MET A 36 -2.43 -3.39 4.11
CA MET A 36 -1.02 -3.79 4.11
C MET A 36 -0.24 -3.20 2.92
N VAL A 37 -0.87 -3.06 1.73
CA VAL A 37 -0.25 -2.36 0.59
C VAL A 37 -0.01 -0.88 0.91
N LEU A 38 -0.99 -0.21 1.50
CA LEU A 38 -0.83 1.18 1.94
C LEU A 38 0.30 1.29 2.98
N MET A 39 0.33 0.39 3.96
CA MET A 39 1.43 0.33 4.92
C MET A 39 2.77 0.13 4.21
N ALA A 40 2.92 -0.87 3.34
CA ALA A 40 4.16 -1.08 2.61
C ALA A 40 4.64 0.18 1.86
N SER A 41 3.71 0.95 1.27
CA SER A 41 4.04 2.20 0.56
C SER A 41 4.54 3.31 1.51
N THR A 42 3.98 3.45 2.70
CA THR A 42 4.46 4.46 3.65
C THR A 42 5.86 4.14 4.13
N TRP A 43 6.15 2.86 4.36
CA TRP A 43 7.47 2.38 4.75
C TRP A 43 8.51 2.52 3.63
N ASP A 44 8.14 2.31 2.38
CA ASP A 44 9.03 2.57 1.22
C ASP A 44 9.40 4.05 1.11
N ILE A 45 8.43 4.95 1.33
CA ILE A 45 8.68 6.39 1.32
C ILE A 45 9.60 6.79 2.46
N THR A 46 9.30 6.40 3.71
CA THR A 46 10.09 6.83 4.88
C THR A 46 11.45 6.15 4.94
N GLY A 47 11.49 4.82 4.75
CA GLY A 47 12.70 4.01 4.90
C GLY A 47 13.56 3.93 3.65
N GLY A 48 12.94 3.84 2.48
CA GLY A 48 13.63 3.71 1.19
C GLY A 48 13.99 5.07 0.59
N GLN A 49 12.98 5.87 0.24
CA GLN A 49 13.17 7.12 -0.51
C GLN A 49 13.74 8.26 0.34
N MET A 50 13.26 8.43 1.58
CA MET A 50 13.78 9.46 2.50
C MET A 50 15.01 9.02 3.29
N GLY A 51 15.39 7.74 3.20
CA GLY A 51 16.60 7.22 3.84
C GLY A 51 16.52 7.13 5.36
N TYR A 52 15.32 7.12 5.96
CA TYR A 52 15.16 6.81 7.39
C TYR A 52 15.25 5.30 7.60
N ASN A 53 16.46 4.78 7.48
CA ASN A 53 16.84 3.36 7.54
C ASN A 53 16.78 2.73 8.95
N SER A 54 16.40 3.49 9.99
CA SER A 54 16.19 2.99 11.35
C SER A 54 14.70 3.03 11.70
N LEU A 55 14.19 1.93 12.27
CA LEU A 55 12.82 1.84 12.79
C LEU A 55 12.50 3.04 13.69
N GLY A 56 13.40 3.44 14.59
CA GLY A 56 13.19 4.58 15.49
C GLY A 56 13.04 5.91 14.77
N ASN A 57 13.73 6.10 13.64
CA ASN A 57 13.67 7.33 12.86
C ASN A 57 12.36 7.42 12.06
N ILE A 58 11.89 6.29 11.52
CA ILE A 58 10.57 6.17 10.87
C ILE A 58 9.45 6.44 11.87
N THR A 59 9.49 5.83 13.06
CA THR A 59 8.43 5.99 14.07
C THR A 59 8.41 7.41 14.66
N PHE A 60 9.57 8.07 14.80
CA PHE A 60 9.64 9.46 15.25
C PHE A 60 8.98 10.43 14.26
N PHE A 61 9.28 10.31 12.95
CA PHE A 61 8.62 11.13 11.92
C PHE A 61 7.16 10.72 11.65
N GLY A 62 6.82 9.44 11.80
CA GLY A 62 5.46 8.94 11.54
C GLY A 62 4.48 9.20 12.68
N VAL A 63 4.90 9.01 13.93
CA VAL A 63 4.05 9.10 15.14
C VAL A 63 4.51 10.22 16.07
N GLY A 64 5.81 10.36 16.29
CA GLY A 64 6.39 11.29 17.27
C GLY A 64 6.22 12.79 16.94
N MET A 65 5.86 13.16 15.71
CA MET A 65 5.55 14.55 15.38
C MET A 65 4.15 14.99 15.79
N TYR A 66 3.26 14.03 16.08
CA TYR A 66 1.82 14.27 16.28
C TYR A 66 1.33 13.90 17.68
N VAL A 67 2.24 13.48 18.58
CA VAL A 67 2.00 13.18 20.01
C VAL A 67 2.88 14.09 20.84
#